data_AF-A0A6P3GJN9-F1
#
_entry.id   AF-A0A6P3GJN9-F1
#
_cell.length_a   1.000
_cell.length_b   1.000
_cell.length_c   1.000
_cell.angle_alpha   90.00
_cell.angle_beta   90.00
_cell.angle_gamma   90.00
#
_symmetry.space_group_name_H-M   'P 1'
#
loop_
_entity.id
_entity.type
_entity.pdbx_description
1 polymer ?
#
loop_
_entity_poly.entity_id
_entity_poly.type
_entity_poly.pdbx_seq_one_letter_code
_entity_poly.pdbx_strand_id
1 'polypeptide(L)'
;MSISILTQEIMVYLAMYMRTQPGLFAEMFRLRIGLIIQVMATELAHSLRCSAEEATDGLMNLSPSAMKSLLHHILSGKEFGVERSVRPTDSNISPAISIREVGAVGATKTERTGIMQLKSEIKQVDFRRLSISTESQVKQVGIL
;
A
#
# COMPACT_ATOMS: atom_id res chain seq x y z
N MET A 1 -7.94 8.77 -20.52
CA MET A 1 -6.57 9.20 -20.91
C MET A 1 -6.24 8.61 -22.28
N SER A 2 -5.42 9.25 -23.12
CA SER A 2 -4.99 8.65 -24.40
C SER A 2 -3.66 7.89 -24.24
N ILE A 3 -3.45 6.88 -25.08
CA ILE A 3 -2.20 6.09 -25.11
C ILE A 3 -0.95 6.98 -25.36
N SER A 4 -1.11 8.06 -26.11
CA SER A 4 -0.02 9.02 -26.38
C SER A 4 0.41 9.77 -25.11
N ILE A 5 -0.54 10.18 -24.28
CA ILE A 5 -0.26 10.86 -23.01
C ILE A 5 0.42 9.88 -22.05
N LEU A 6 -0.08 8.64 -21.96
CA LEU A 6 0.51 7.59 -21.12
C LEU A 6 1.97 7.32 -21.52
N THR A 7 2.21 7.19 -22.83
CA THR A 7 3.55 6.96 -23.37
C THR A 7 4.49 8.12 -23.01
N GLN A 8 4.03 9.36 -23.12
CA GLN A 8 4.83 10.54 -22.76
C GLN A 8 5.15 10.59 -21.27
N GLU A 9 4.16 10.33 -20.42
CA GLU A 9 4.35 10.33 -18.97
C GLU A 9 5.36 9.26 -18.54
N ILE A 10 5.29 8.06 -19.11
CA ILE A 10 6.30 7.00 -18.90
C ILE A 10 7.67 7.46 -19.37
N MET A 11 7.80 8.07 -20.56
CA MET A 11 9.09 8.57 -21.05
C MET A 11 9.70 9.62 -20.11
N VAL A 12 8.88 10.53 -19.57
CA VAL A 12 9.34 11.54 -18.60
C VAL A 12 9.87 10.88 -17.34
N TYR A 13 9.17 9.88 -16.80
CA TYR A 13 9.64 9.16 -15.63
C TYR A 13 10.88 8.31 -15.89
N LEU A 14 10.97 7.65 -17.05
CA LEU A 14 12.17 6.93 -17.46
C LEU A 14 13.38 7.86 -17.53
N ALA A 15 13.25 9.01 -18.21
CA ALA A 15 14.33 10.00 -18.30
C ALA A 15 14.76 10.50 -16.91
N MET A 16 13.80 10.75 -16.01
CA MET A 16 14.08 11.11 -14.63
C MET A 16 14.84 10.00 -13.89
N TYR A 17 14.44 8.73 -14.03
CA TYR A 17 15.13 7.61 -13.40
C TYR A 17 16.52 7.35 -13.99
N MET A 18 16.71 7.49 -15.30
CA MET A 18 18.04 7.36 -15.93
C MET A 18 19.02 8.38 -15.35
N ARG A 19 18.55 9.60 -15.04
CA ARG A 19 19.37 10.65 -14.43
C ARG A 19 19.62 10.45 -12.93
N THR A 20 18.64 9.94 -12.19
CA THR A 20 18.68 9.90 -10.72
C THR A 20 19.07 8.54 -10.14
N GLN A 21 18.82 7.46 -10.87
CA GLN A 21 19.04 6.06 -10.48
C GLN A 21 19.47 5.23 -11.70
N PRO A 22 20.64 5.53 -12.32
CA PRO A 22 21.09 4.87 -13.54
C PRO A 22 21.27 3.34 -13.37
N GLY A 23 21.47 2.85 -12.15
CA GLY A 23 21.58 1.42 -11.84
C GLY A 23 20.35 0.59 -12.19
N LEU A 24 19.15 1.20 -12.27
CA LEU A 24 17.93 0.52 -12.74
C LEU A 24 18.01 0.10 -14.21
N PHE A 25 18.95 0.67 -14.96
CA PHE A 25 19.14 0.46 -16.40
C PHE A 25 20.50 -0.16 -16.71
N ALA A 26 21.17 -0.75 -15.70
CA ALA A 26 22.40 -1.49 -15.94
C ALA A 26 22.14 -2.54 -17.03
N GLU A 27 23.03 -2.60 -18.03
CA GLU A 27 22.93 -3.54 -19.16
C GLU A 27 21.73 -3.31 -20.10
N MET A 28 20.94 -2.26 -19.89
CA MET A 28 19.82 -1.89 -20.78
C MET A 28 20.27 -0.91 -21.86
N PHE A 29 20.59 -1.41 -23.05
CA PHE A 29 20.98 -0.56 -24.20
C PHE A 29 19.79 0.13 -24.88
N ARG A 30 18.58 -0.41 -24.72
CA ARG A 30 17.35 0.13 -25.34
C ARG A 30 16.16 -0.11 -24.44
N LEU A 31 15.23 0.84 -24.42
CA LEU A 31 13.96 0.73 -23.72
C LEU A 31 12.81 0.67 -24.72
N ARG A 32 11.94 -0.34 -24.56
CA ARG A 32 10.76 -0.52 -25.41
C ARG A 32 9.52 -0.19 -24.61
N ILE A 33 9.00 1.03 -24.79
CA ILE A 33 7.87 1.55 -24.00
C ILE A 33 6.63 0.63 -24.07
N GLY A 34 6.33 0.07 -25.25
CA GLY A 34 5.20 -0.86 -25.39
C GLY A 34 5.31 -2.10 -24.51
N LEU A 35 6.50 -2.66 -24.33
CA LEU A 35 6.71 -3.81 -23.43
C LEU A 35 6.61 -3.40 -21.97
N ILE A 36 7.11 -2.21 -21.62
CA ILE A 36 6.98 -1.66 -20.27
C ILE A 36 5.49 -1.50 -19.92
N ILE A 37 4.69 -0.89 -20.80
CA ILE A 37 3.24 -0.74 -20.62
C ILE A 37 2.56 -2.10 -20.46
N GLN A 38 2.94 -3.08 -21.29
CA GLN A 38 2.38 -4.43 -21.21
C GLN A 38 2.67 -5.10 -19.86
N VAL A 39 3.92 -5.01 -19.37
CA VAL A 39 4.31 -5.55 -18.07
C VAL A 39 3.59 -4.81 -16.95
N MET A 40 3.49 -3.47 -17.01
CA MET A 40 2.71 -2.69 -16.04
C MET A 40 1.24 -3.13 -15.98
N ALA A 41 0.59 -3.33 -17.12
CA ALA A 41 -0.80 -3.77 -17.18
C ALA A 41 -0.97 -5.20 -16.65
N THR A 42 -0.04 -6.09 -16.99
CA THR A 42 -0.08 -7.51 -16.56
C THR A 42 0.16 -7.64 -15.06
N GLU A 43 1.13 -6.91 -14.52
CA GLU A 43 1.40 -6.87 -13.09
C GLU A 43 0.21 -6.25 -12.34
N LEU A 44 -0.39 -5.19 -12.88
CA LEU A 44 -1.59 -4.59 -12.28
C LEU A 44 -2.78 -5.55 -12.28
N ALA A 45 -2.98 -6.32 -13.36
CA ALA A 45 -4.01 -7.35 -13.46
C ALA A 45 -3.81 -8.44 -12.41
N HIS A 46 -2.56 -8.90 -12.25
CA HIS A 46 -2.18 -9.91 -11.28
C HIS A 46 -2.40 -9.42 -9.84
N SER A 47 -1.91 -8.23 -9.49
CA SER A 47 -2.07 -7.69 -8.13
C SER A 47 -3.52 -7.45 -7.75
N LEU A 48 -4.36 -7.00 -8.70
CA LEU A 48 -5.77 -6.70 -8.46
C LEU A 48 -6.72 -7.88 -8.72
N ARG A 49 -6.19 -9.01 -9.18
CA ARG A 49 -6.97 -10.21 -9.59
C ARG A 49 -8.13 -9.85 -10.52
N CYS A 50 -7.84 -9.04 -11.54
CA CYS A 50 -8.83 -8.56 -12.51
C CYS A 50 -8.45 -8.98 -13.93
N SER A 51 -9.36 -8.77 -14.88
CA SER A 51 -9.11 -9.05 -16.29
C SER A 51 -8.08 -8.08 -16.89
N ALA A 52 -7.49 -8.46 -18.02
CA ALA A 52 -6.54 -7.62 -18.74
C ALA A 52 -7.15 -6.29 -19.21
N GLU A 53 -8.44 -6.28 -19.57
CA GLU A 53 -9.16 -5.09 -20.01
C GLU A 53 -9.38 -4.12 -18.85
N GLU A 54 -9.85 -4.61 -17.70
CA GLU A 54 -10.00 -3.81 -16.47
C GLU A 54 -8.67 -3.27 -15.95
N ALA A 55 -7.59 -4.03 -16.08
CA ALA A 55 -6.25 -3.57 -15.70
C ALA A 55 -5.73 -2.50 -16.65
N THR A 56 -6.01 -2.63 -17.96
CA THR A 56 -5.63 -1.62 -18.95
C THR A 56 -6.37 -0.31 -18.72
N ASP A 57 -7.68 -0.37 -18.45
CA ASP A 57 -8.45 0.81 -18.06
C ASP A 57 -7.97 1.40 -16.73
N GLY A 58 -7.69 0.55 -15.74
CA GLY A 58 -7.10 0.95 -14.46
C GLY A 58 -5.74 1.66 -14.63
N LEU A 59 -4.89 1.17 -15.53
CA LEU A 59 -3.60 1.78 -15.86
C LEU A 59 -3.77 3.16 -16.49
N MET A 60 -4.73 3.31 -17.40
CA MET A 60 -5.07 4.60 -18.05
C MET A 60 -5.67 5.62 -17.09
N ASN A 61 -6.12 5.18 -15.92
CA ASN A 61 -6.77 6.02 -14.91
C ASN A 61 -5.93 6.16 -13.62
N LEU A 62 -4.66 5.70 -13.62
CA LEU A 62 -3.76 5.91 -12.49
C LEU A 62 -3.44 7.40 -12.29
N SER A 63 -3.25 7.79 -11.04
CA SER A 63 -2.64 9.09 -10.74
C SER A 63 -1.16 9.10 -11.13
N PRO A 64 -0.56 10.29 -11.38
CA PRO A 64 0.85 10.40 -11.74
C PRO A 64 1.79 9.73 -10.72
N SER A 65 1.50 9.86 -9.42
CA SER A 65 2.28 9.23 -8.36
C SER A 65 2.16 7.70 -8.37
N ALA A 66 0.95 7.17 -8.56
CA ALA A 66 0.72 5.73 -8.65
C ALA A 66 1.43 5.13 -9.88
N MET A 67 1.36 5.80 -11.03
CA MET A 67 2.04 5.39 -12.25
C MET A 67 3.56 5.37 -12.07
N LYS A 68 4.13 6.43 -11.49
CA LYS A 68 5.55 6.52 -11.16
C LYS A 68 5.99 5.36 -10.23
N SER A 69 5.20 5.06 -9.20
CA SER A 69 5.47 3.94 -8.30
C SER A 69 5.40 2.59 -8.99
N LEU A 70 4.40 2.35 -9.85
CA LEU A 70 4.31 1.10 -10.63
C LEU A 70 5.56 0.91 -11.48
N LEU A 71 5.91 1.94 -12.26
CA LEU A 71 7.05 1.91 -13.16
C LEU A 71 8.36 1.62 -12.42
N HIS A 72 8.56 2.22 -11.24
CA HIS A 72 9.75 1.97 -10.43
C HIS A 72 9.84 0.53 -9.93
N HIS A 73 8.73 -0.07 -9.51
CA HIS A 73 8.72 -1.48 -9.11
C HIS A 73 9.04 -2.41 -10.28
N ILE A 74 8.45 -2.16 -11.47
CA ILE A 74 8.76 -2.94 -12.67
C ILE A 74 10.25 -2.89 -13.01
N LEU A 75 10.87 -1.72 -12.96
CA LEU A 75 12.28 -1.54 -13.30
C LEU A 75 13.24 -2.06 -12.23
N SER A 76 12.83 -2.00 -10.96
CA SER A 76 13.66 -2.48 -9.85
C SER A 76 13.54 -3.98 -9.60
N GLY A 77 12.55 -4.65 -10.19
CA GLY A 77 12.30 -6.08 -10.00
C GLY A 77 11.85 -6.44 -8.58
N LYS A 78 11.39 -5.47 -7.78
CA LYS A 78 10.88 -5.68 -6.43
C LYS A 78 9.40 -6.03 -6.44
N GLU A 79 9.00 -6.96 -5.59
CA GLU A 79 7.58 -7.29 -5.37
C GLU A 79 6.83 -6.12 -4.73
N PHE A 80 5.60 -5.86 -5.18
CA PHE A 80 4.75 -4.79 -4.65
C PHE A 80 3.28 -5.21 -4.54
N GLY A 81 2.58 -4.60 -3.58
CA GLY A 81 1.18 -4.86 -3.29
C GLY A 81 0.32 -3.73 -3.87
N VAL A 82 -0.82 -4.11 -4.46
CA VAL A 82 -1.79 -3.14 -5.00
C VAL A 82 -3.14 -3.34 -4.32
N GLU A 83 -3.72 -2.26 -3.81
CA GLU A 83 -5.07 -2.25 -3.23
C GLU A 83 -5.98 -1.31 -4.03
N ARG A 84 -7.19 -1.78 -4.37
CA ARG A 84 -8.30 -0.92 -4.84
C ARG A 84 -9.05 -0.39 -3.62
N SER A 85 -9.17 0.93 -3.48
CA SER A 85 -10.06 1.54 -2.50
C SER A 85 -11.45 1.70 -3.11
N VAL A 86 -12.35 0.76 -2.80
CA VAL A 86 -13.77 0.90 -3.12
C VAL A 86 -14.41 1.66 -1.96
N ARG A 87 -14.76 2.93 -2.17
CA ARG A 87 -15.69 3.63 -1.26
C ARG A 87 -17.11 3.28 -1.72
N PRO A 88 -17.94 2.63 -0.89
CA PRO A 88 -19.33 2.36 -1.24
C PRO A 88 -20.15 3.63 -1.02
N THR A 89 -19.99 4.63 -1.89
CA THR A 89 -20.92 5.75 -2.03
C THR A 89 -20.81 6.31 -3.45
N ASP A 90 -21.92 6.17 -4.17
CA ASP A 90 -22.28 6.80 -5.44
C ASP A 90 -21.51 6.41 -6.71
N SER A 91 -22.29 5.87 -7.65
CA SER A 91 -21.97 5.06 -8.82
C SER A 91 -21.18 5.74 -9.96
N ASN A 92 -20.45 6.84 -9.72
CA ASN A 92 -19.80 7.63 -10.78
C ASN A 92 -18.32 7.96 -10.54
N ILE A 93 -17.66 7.39 -9.53
CA ILE A 93 -16.25 7.66 -9.22
C ILE A 93 -15.42 6.42 -9.53
N SER A 94 -14.49 6.55 -10.50
CA SER A 94 -13.55 5.48 -10.84
C SER A 94 -12.73 5.08 -9.59
N PRO A 95 -12.60 3.78 -9.28
CA PRO A 95 -11.98 3.32 -8.04
C PRO A 95 -10.52 3.79 -7.95
N ALA A 96 -10.14 4.35 -6.80
CA ALA A 96 -8.77 4.81 -6.57
C ALA A 96 -7.83 3.61 -6.36
N ILE A 97 -6.81 3.50 -7.22
CA ILE A 97 -5.77 2.48 -7.13
C ILE A 97 -4.59 3.03 -6.33
N SER A 98 -4.19 2.33 -5.26
CA SER A 98 -3.02 2.66 -4.44
C SER A 98 -1.99 1.53 -4.53
N ILE A 99 -0.75 1.89 -4.88
CA ILE A 99 0.40 0.98 -5.00
C ILE A 99 1.33 1.20 -3.81
N ARG A 100 1.68 0.13 -3.09
CA ARG A 100 2.59 0.16 -1.93
C ARG A 100 3.75 -0.83 -2.14
N GLU A 101 4.97 -0.40 -1.81
CA GLU A 101 6.14 -1.28 -1.74
C GLU A 101 5.90 -2.30 -0.61
N VAL A 102 6.07 -3.60 -0.93
CA VAL A 102 6.06 -4.65 0.09
C VAL A 102 7.52 -4.88 0.46
N GLY A 103 8.04 -4.06 1.38
CA GLY A 103 9.31 -4.35 2.02
C GLY A 103 9.23 -5.70 2.76
N ALA A 104 10.40 -6.31 3.03
CA ALA A 104 10.52 -7.49 3.88
C ALA A 104 9.59 -7.32 5.09
N VAL A 105 8.68 -8.28 5.24
CA VAL A 105 7.55 -8.25 6.17
C VAL A 105 8.02 -7.97 7.60
N GLY A 106 8.06 -6.68 7.95
CA GLY A 106 7.76 -6.21 9.28
C GLY A 106 6.26 -5.97 9.30
N ALA A 107 5.51 -6.95 9.80
CA ALA A 107 4.06 -6.90 10.01
C ALA A 107 3.62 -5.51 10.51
N THR A 108 2.96 -4.69 9.69
CA THR A 108 2.21 -3.52 10.19
C THR A 108 1.26 -2.94 9.11
N LYS A 109 0.13 -3.61 8.86
CA LYS A 109 -1.10 -2.86 8.49
C LYS A 109 -2.41 -3.41 9.07
N THR A 110 -2.37 -4.56 9.73
CA THR A 110 -3.45 -5.06 10.62
C THR A 110 -3.15 -4.85 12.12
N GLU A 111 -1.91 -4.51 12.48
CA GLU A 111 -1.45 -4.53 13.88
C GLU A 111 -1.64 -3.22 14.67
N ARG A 112 -2.14 -2.14 14.04
CA ARG A 112 -2.29 -0.86 14.77
C ARG A 112 -3.57 -0.79 15.62
N THR A 113 -4.59 -1.56 15.27
CA THR A 113 -5.82 -1.67 16.08
C THR A 113 -5.63 -2.65 17.24
N GLY A 114 -4.94 -3.77 16.98
CA GLY A 114 -4.71 -4.82 17.98
C GLY A 114 -3.82 -4.38 19.14
N ILE A 115 -2.69 -3.69 18.88
CA ILE A 115 -1.78 -3.25 19.95
C ILE A 115 -2.43 -2.18 20.84
N MET A 116 -3.24 -1.27 20.28
CA MET A 116 -3.97 -0.29 21.10
C MET A 116 -5.04 -0.94 21.98
N GLN A 117 -5.75 -1.95 21.46
CA GLN A 117 -6.69 -2.75 22.26
C GLN A 117 -5.99 -3.54 23.36
N LEU A 118 -4.90 -4.25 23.03
CA LEU A 118 -4.12 -5.01 24.01
C LEU A 118 -3.51 -4.10 25.09
N LYS A 119 -3.00 -2.92 24.73
CA LYS A 119 -2.52 -1.93 25.71
C LYS A 119 -3.65 -1.41 26.60
N SER A 120 -4.87 -1.28 26.07
CA SER A 120 -6.04 -0.88 26.88
C SER A 120 -6.51 -2.00 27.82
N GLU A 121 -6.47 -3.26 27.37
CA GLU A 121 -6.81 -4.43 28.18
C GLU A 121 -5.80 -4.64 29.32
N ILE A 122 -4.49 -4.56 29.04
CA ILE A 122 -3.45 -4.66 30.07
C ILE A 122 -3.63 -3.56 31.13
N LYS A 123 -3.92 -2.32 30.71
CA LYS A 123 -4.14 -1.20 31.63
C LYS A 123 -5.41 -1.39 32.49
N GLN A 124 -6.46 -2.04 31.96
CA GLN A 124 -7.64 -2.41 32.75
C GLN A 124 -7.35 -3.52 33.77
N VAL A 125 -6.55 -4.52 33.40
CA VAL A 125 -6.15 -5.60 34.32
C VAL A 125 -5.35 -5.04 35.50
N ASP A 126 -4.42 -4.11 35.24
CA ASP A 126 -3.66 -3.43 36.30
C ASP A 126 -4.55 -2.59 37.21
N PHE A 127 -5.53 -1.86 36.65
CA PHE A 127 -6.48 -1.09 37.46
C PHE A 127 -7.36 -2.00 38.34
N ARG A 128 -7.82 -3.14 37.82
CA ARG A 128 -8.60 -4.13 38.58
C ARG A 128 -7.80 -4.73 39.74
N ARG A 129 -6.51 -5.02 39.54
CA ARG A 129 -5.64 -5.51 40.63
C ARG A 129 -5.47 -4.45 41.72
N LEU A 130 -5.34 -3.18 41.36
CA LEU A 130 -5.17 -2.10 42.34
C LEU A 130 -6.45 -1.84 43.15
N SER A 131 -7.63 -1.93 42.52
CA SER A 131 -8.91 -1.81 43.23
C SER A 131 -9.19 -2.94 44.22
N ILE A 132 -8.72 -4.17 43.93
CA ILE A 132 -8.81 -5.31 44.87
C ILE A 132 -7.95 -5.09 46.11
N SER A 133 -6.77 -4.46 45.97
CA SER A 133 -5.90 -4.17 47.11
C SER A 133 -6.42 -3.05 48.01
N THR A 134 -7.23 -2.12 47.49
CA THR A 134 -7.83 -1.05 48.30
C THR A 134 -9.08 -1.48 49.06
N GLU A 135 -9.80 -2.51 48.60
CA GLU A 135 -11.00 -3.01 49.31
C GLU A 135 -10.66 -3.93 50.49
N SER A 136 -9.46 -4.53 50.50
CA SER A 136 -8.99 -5.36 51.63
C SER A 136 -8.52 -4.57 52.86
N GLN A 137 -8.27 -3.25 52.75
CA GLN A 137 -7.87 -2.42 53.89
C GLN A 137 -9.05 -1.74 54.61
N VAL A 138 -10.24 -1.66 53.99
CA VAL A 138 -11.40 -0.99 54.62
C VAL A 138 -12.20 -1.93 55.53
N LYS A 139 -12.05 -3.26 55.39
CA LYS A 139 -12.78 -4.25 56.22
C LYS A 139 -12.10 -4.62 57.55
N GLN A 140 -10.94 -4.05 57.87
CA GLN A 140 -10.23 -4.36 59.13
C GLN A 140 -10.34 -3.28 60.22
N VAL A 141 -11.14 -2.23 60.00
CA VAL A 141 -11.51 -1.23 61.02
C VAL A 141 -13.04 -1.22 61.14
N GLY A 142 -13.62 -2.20 61.83
CA GLY A 142 -15.09 -2.25 61.94
C GLY A 142 -15.72 -3.46 62.64
N ILE A 143 -15.02 -4.16 63.52
CA ILE A 143 -15.67 -5.05 64.50
C ILE A 143 -14.95 -4.85 65.86
N LEU A 144 -15.44 -3.88 66.62
CA LEU A 144 -15.47 -3.92 68.09
C LEU A 144 -16.81 -4.52 68.48
#